data_AF-A0A086KLK0-F1
#
_entry.id   AF-A0A086KLK0-F1
#
_cell.length_a   1.000
_cell.length_b   1.000
_cell.length_c   1.000
_cell.angle_alpha   90.00
_cell.angle_beta   90.00
_cell.angle_gamma   90.00
#
_symmetry.space_group_name_H-M   'P 1'
#
loop_
_entity.id
_entity.type
_entity.pdbx_description
1 polymer ?
#
loop_
_entity_poly.entity_id
_entity_poly.type
_entity_poly.pdbx_seq_one_letter_code
_entity_poly.pdbx_strand_id
1 'polypeptide(L)'
;MLLCGRTLVGVAIGSGFVAYGAYVAEISPPESRGALLAMSQVFFILGRLSSFAVLSTMQESAWRYLAGIAAAIAGGQFLLLLFYVPESPKWMIQKQKPAKALSALKALGEQESHAGAIIMQQEQRIPEQVIRQAHRYCPETCSLLLVTHGRQFLTALGCAFFAVVVGSSFVGQLHNASIAQTVACDTRLVSIATGAAKGLGVLIALLVVDSWGRRPLLLTGTVTAGVAFSLMAIDFLWHNQLANDSVRSTGTKILTPCSGRGAEAGSMPSTDIRAVGLILAVFGQNLGWSTLFLGVVAEVSETTRGRLLLQW
;
A
#
# COMPACT_ATOMS: atom_id res chain seq x y z
N MET A 1 3.23 -2.27 26.96
CA MET A 1 1.92 -2.57 26.33
C MET A 1 1.75 -1.96 24.93
N LEU A 2 1.96 -0.65 24.74
CA LEU A 2 1.79 -0.02 23.41
C LEU A 2 2.70 -0.59 22.32
N LEU A 3 3.99 -0.82 22.62
CA LEU A 3 4.93 -1.45 21.69
C LEU A 3 4.46 -2.85 21.27
N CYS A 4 4.05 -3.69 22.23
CA CYS A 4 3.50 -5.02 21.96
C CYS A 4 2.22 -4.98 21.11
N GLY A 5 1.34 -4.01 21.36
CA GLY A 5 0.15 -3.80 20.53
C GLY A 5 0.52 -3.44 19.10
N ARG A 6 1.51 -2.56 18.91
CA ARG A 6 1.99 -2.17 17.57
C ARG A 6 2.66 -3.32 16.83
N THR A 7 3.44 -4.15 17.51
CA THR A 7 4.06 -5.32 16.87
C THR A 7 3.00 -6.33 16.45
N LEU A 8 2.00 -6.59 17.30
CA LEU A 8 0.90 -7.49 16.98
C LEU A 8 0.05 -7.00 15.80
N VAL A 9 -0.28 -5.70 15.79
CA VAL A 9 -0.96 -5.07 14.65
C VAL A 9 -0.10 -5.15 13.38
N GLY A 10 1.21 -4.93 13.48
CA GLY A 10 2.14 -5.06 12.35
C GLY A 10 2.15 -6.47 11.76
N VAL A 11 2.22 -7.50 12.61
CA VAL A 11 2.14 -8.90 12.18
C VAL A 11 0.80 -9.20 11.52
N ALA A 12 -0.31 -8.77 12.12
CA ALA A 12 -1.66 -8.99 11.59
C ALA A 12 -1.85 -8.33 10.22
N ILE A 13 -1.39 -7.08 10.07
CA ILE A 13 -1.42 -6.33 8.80
C ILE A 13 -0.57 -7.06 7.75
N GLY A 14 0.65 -7.48 8.10
CA GLY A 14 1.55 -8.18 7.18
C GLY A 14 0.97 -9.49 6.66
N SER A 15 0.48 -10.36 7.55
CA SER A 15 -0.17 -11.63 7.15
C SER A 15 -1.47 -11.39 6.39
N GLY A 16 -2.25 -10.40 6.82
CA GLY A 16 -3.54 -10.05 6.23
C GLY A 16 -3.40 -9.56 4.78
N PHE A 17 -2.43 -8.69 4.48
CA PHE A 17 -2.22 -8.19 3.11
C PHE A 17 -1.86 -9.29 2.12
N VAL A 18 -1.05 -10.27 2.54
CA VAL A 18 -0.68 -11.42 1.69
C VAL A 18 -1.90 -12.29 1.43
N ALA A 19 -2.66 -12.63 2.47
CA ALA A 19 -3.88 -13.43 2.33
C ALA A 19 -4.94 -12.72 1.48
N TYR A 20 -5.14 -11.43 1.71
CA TYR A 20 -6.07 -10.59 0.96
C TYR A 20 -5.72 -10.53 -0.53
N GLY A 21 -4.46 -10.23 -0.87
CA GLY A 21 -4.03 -10.13 -2.26
C GLY A 21 -4.18 -11.45 -3.03
N ALA A 22 -3.83 -12.57 -2.39
CA ALA A 22 -4.03 -13.90 -2.95
C ALA A 22 -5.51 -14.23 -3.13
N TYR A 23 -6.33 -13.98 -2.11
CA TYR A 23 -7.77 -14.23 -2.15
C TYR A 23 -8.44 -13.47 -3.29
N VAL A 24 -8.22 -12.15 -3.38
CA VAL A 24 -8.80 -11.33 -4.45
C VAL A 24 -8.36 -11.82 -5.82
N ALA A 25 -7.07 -12.13 -6.02
CA ALA A 25 -6.60 -12.66 -7.30
C ALA A 25 -7.24 -14.01 -7.66
N GLU A 26 -7.58 -14.83 -6.67
CA GLU A 26 -8.21 -16.13 -6.88
C GLU A 26 -9.71 -16.05 -7.18
N ILE A 27 -10.43 -15.08 -6.60
CA ILE A 27 -11.88 -14.92 -6.80
C ILE A 27 -12.26 -13.94 -7.91
N SER A 28 -11.37 -13.02 -8.29
CA SER A 28 -11.66 -11.99 -9.29
C SER A 28 -11.51 -12.51 -10.72
N PRO A 29 -12.35 -12.06 -11.67
CA PRO A 29 -12.06 -12.16 -13.09
C PRO A 29 -10.73 -11.46 -13.44
N PRO A 30 -9.97 -11.94 -14.44
CA PRO A 30 -8.71 -11.32 -14.84
C PRO A 30 -8.86 -9.84 -15.23
N GLU A 31 -9.99 -9.49 -15.83
CA GLU A 31 -10.29 -8.14 -16.35
C GLU A 31 -10.55 -7.11 -15.23
N SER A 32 -11.23 -7.51 -14.15
CA SER A 32 -11.61 -6.59 -13.06
C SER A 32 -10.73 -6.67 -11.82
N ARG A 33 -9.78 -7.62 -11.78
CA ARG A 33 -8.84 -7.82 -10.67
C ARG A 33 -8.10 -6.55 -10.27
N GLY A 34 -7.60 -5.81 -11.26
CA GLY A 34 -6.88 -4.55 -11.04
C GLY A 34 -7.75 -3.51 -10.32
N ALA A 35 -8.99 -3.35 -10.78
CA ALA A 35 -9.97 -2.45 -10.19
C ALA A 35 -10.33 -2.86 -8.75
N LEU A 36 -10.56 -4.15 -8.49
CA LEU A 36 -10.86 -4.66 -7.14
C LEU A 36 -9.70 -4.44 -6.16
N LEU A 37 -8.47 -4.69 -6.60
CA LEU A 37 -7.28 -4.46 -5.78
C LEU A 37 -7.07 -2.96 -5.51
N ALA A 38 -7.31 -2.10 -6.50
CA ALA A 38 -7.17 -0.67 -6.32
C ALA A 38 -8.33 -0.03 -5.51
N MET A 39 -9.54 -0.61 -5.54
CA MET A 39 -10.66 -0.21 -4.67
C MET A 39 -10.30 -0.33 -3.18
N SER A 40 -9.47 -1.31 -2.81
CA SER A 40 -8.96 -1.43 -1.43
C SER A 40 -8.17 -0.21 -0.95
N GLN A 41 -7.49 0.49 -1.87
CA GLN A 41 -6.74 1.71 -1.56
C GLN A 41 -7.68 2.89 -1.31
N VAL A 42 -8.82 2.94 -2.01
CA VAL A 42 -9.88 3.92 -1.73
C VAL A 42 -10.39 3.73 -0.29
N PHE A 43 -10.69 2.49 0.11
CA PHE A 43 -11.09 2.20 1.50
C PHE A 43 -10.00 2.57 2.52
N PHE A 44 -8.74 2.34 2.19
CA PHE A 44 -7.62 2.73 3.04
C PHE A 44 -7.49 4.26 3.21
N ILE A 45 -7.81 5.03 2.17
CA ILE A 45 -7.88 6.50 2.23
C ILE A 45 -9.06 6.93 3.09
N LEU A 46 -10.25 6.37 2.88
CA LEU A 46 -11.46 6.67 3.67
C LEU A 46 -11.24 6.36 5.17
N GLY A 47 -10.59 5.25 5.49
CA GLY A 47 -10.23 4.88 6.86
C GLY A 47 -9.27 5.89 7.51
N ARG A 48 -8.29 6.41 6.76
CA ARG A 48 -7.43 7.51 7.27
C ARG A 48 -8.20 8.80 7.47
N LEU A 49 -9.03 9.20 6.51
CA LEU A 49 -9.80 10.45 6.59
C LEU A 49 -10.75 10.45 7.78
N SER A 50 -11.49 9.36 7.99
CA SER A 50 -12.35 9.19 9.16
C SER A 50 -11.56 9.24 10.46
N SER A 51 -10.39 8.60 10.52
CA SER A 51 -9.52 8.65 11.70
C SER A 51 -9.08 10.08 12.05
N PHE A 52 -8.69 10.88 11.04
CA PHE A 52 -8.33 12.28 11.26
C PHE A 52 -9.52 13.15 11.66
N ALA A 53 -10.70 12.92 11.08
CA ALA A 53 -11.92 13.64 11.42
C ALA A 53 -12.36 13.37 12.87
N VAL A 54 -12.21 12.14 13.35
CA VAL A 54 -12.49 11.83 14.76
C VAL A 54 -11.44 12.47 15.67
N LEU A 55 -10.16 12.36 15.31
CA LEU A 55 -9.06 12.91 16.12
C LEU A 55 -9.14 14.43 16.27
N SER A 56 -9.58 15.17 15.25
CA SER A 56 -9.71 16.63 15.30
C SER A 56 -10.79 17.12 16.26
N THR A 57 -11.74 16.26 16.65
CA THR A 57 -12.84 16.58 17.57
C THR A 57 -12.55 16.18 19.03
N MET A 58 -11.42 15.51 19.28
CA MET A 58 -11.17 14.76 20.51
C MET A 58 -9.93 15.31 21.25
N GLN A 59 -9.99 15.37 22.59
CA GLN A 59 -8.89 15.85 23.45
C GLN A 59 -7.69 14.87 23.53
N GLU A 60 -6.54 15.32 24.05
CA GLU A 60 -5.26 14.57 24.04
C GLU A 60 -5.31 13.14 24.63
N SER A 61 -6.24 12.83 25.53
CA SER A 61 -6.40 11.50 26.13
C SER A 61 -7.24 10.52 25.28
N ALA A 62 -7.84 11.00 24.19
CA ALA A 62 -8.83 10.25 23.42
C ALA A 62 -8.27 9.27 22.39
N TRP A 63 -6.96 9.30 22.11
CA TRP A 63 -6.33 8.35 21.17
C TRP A 63 -6.52 6.88 21.61
N ARG A 64 -6.68 6.63 22.91
CA ARG A 64 -6.96 5.31 23.48
C ARG A 64 -8.36 4.82 23.09
N TYR A 65 -9.36 5.71 23.14
CA TYR A 65 -10.72 5.39 22.71
C TYR A 65 -10.78 5.20 21.19
N LEU A 66 -10.07 6.03 20.42
CA LEU A 66 -9.97 5.85 18.97
C LEU A 66 -9.38 4.48 18.61
N ALA A 67 -8.30 4.06 19.29
CA ALA A 67 -7.71 2.74 19.10
C ALA A 67 -8.68 1.60 19.51
N GLY A 68 -9.42 1.76 20.61
CA GLY A 68 -10.42 0.78 21.06
C GLY A 68 -11.59 0.64 20.09
N ILE A 69 -12.14 1.76 19.61
CA ILE A 69 -13.23 1.79 18.62
C ILE A 69 -12.77 1.17 17.31
N ALA A 70 -11.56 1.52 16.83
CA ALA A 70 -11.00 0.91 15.62
C ALA A 70 -10.83 -0.61 15.76
N ALA A 71 -10.36 -1.08 16.91
CA ALA A 71 -10.26 -2.51 17.19
C ALA A 71 -11.63 -3.20 17.24
N ALA A 72 -12.65 -2.56 17.82
CA ALA A 72 -14.01 -3.09 17.88
C ALA A 72 -14.64 -3.18 16.48
N ILE A 73 -14.48 -2.14 15.64
CA ILE A 73 -14.97 -2.15 14.26
C ILE A 73 -14.28 -3.25 13.45
N ALA A 74 -12.95 -3.35 13.54
CA ALA A 74 -12.17 -4.37 12.83
C ALA A 74 -12.55 -5.79 13.28
N GLY A 75 -12.72 -6.02 14.58
CA GLY A 75 -13.14 -7.30 15.14
C GLY A 75 -14.56 -7.68 14.72
N GLY A 76 -15.48 -6.71 14.75
CA GLY A 76 -16.86 -6.89 14.30
C GLY A 76 -16.95 -7.21 12.80
N GLN A 77 -16.20 -6.47 11.97
CA GLN A 77 -16.08 -6.78 10.54
C GLN A 77 -15.50 -8.16 10.31
N PHE A 78 -14.40 -8.51 10.97
CA PHE A 78 -13.79 -9.83 10.82
C PHE A 78 -14.77 -10.96 11.17
N LEU A 79 -15.48 -10.84 12.30
CA LEU A 79 -16.46 -11.83 12.73
C LEU A 79 -17.62 -11.94 11.74
N LEU A 80 -18.11 -10.82 11.22
CA LEU A 80 -19.21 -10.81 10.25
C LEU A 80 -18.75 -11.43 8.92
N LEU A 81 -17.59 -11.02 8.40
CA LEU A 81 -17.05 -11.52 7.13
C LEU A 81 -16.76 -13.03 7.17
N LEU A 82 -16.45 -13.60 8.34
CA LEU A 82 -16.24 -15.04 8.50
C LEU A 82 -17.48 -15.87 8.10
N PHE A 83 -18.68 -15.32 8.26
CA PHE A 83 -19.93 -16.03 7.94
C PHE A 83 -20.41 -15.80 6.50
N TYR A 84 -20.08 -14.66 5.89
CA TYR A 84 -20.60 -14.27 4.58
C TYR A 84 -19.62 -14.46 3.42
N VAL A 85 -18.31 -14.40 3.68
CA VAL A 85 -17.30 -14.45 2.61
C VAL A 85 -17.05 -15.92 2.22
N PRO A 86 -17.29 -16.32 0.96
CA PRO A 86 -17.01 -17.68 0.52
C PRO A 86 -15.50 -17.93 0.54
N GLU A 87 -15.08 -19.14 0.90
CA GLU A 87 -13.68 -19.55 0.77
C GLU A 87 -13.23 -19.55 -0.71
N SER A 88 -11.92 -19.42 -0.95
CA SER A 88 -11.39 -19.44 -2.31
C SER A 88 -11.72 -20.77 -3.02
N PRO A 89 -12.38 -20.73 -4.20
CA PRO A 89 -12.68 -21.94 -4.97
C PRO A 89 -11.44 -22.75 -5.32
N LYS A 90 -10.35 -22.06 -5.71
CA LYS A 90 -9.05 -22.68 -6.05
C LYS A 90 -8.47 -23.44 -4.86
N TRP A 91 -8.53 -22.86 -3.67
CA TRP A 91 -8.05 -23.51 -2.45
C TRP A 91 -8.88 -24.77 -2.12
N MET A 92 -10.20 -24.73 -2.33
CA MET A 92 -11.06 -25.89 -2.08
C MET A 92 -10.83 -27.04 -3.06
N ILE A 93 -10.53 -26.74 -4.33
CA ILE A 93 -10.13 -27.73 -5.33
C ILE A 93 -8.81 -28.39 -4.92
N GLN A 94 -7.81 -27.60 -4.49
CA GLN A 94 -6.54 -28.14 -3.97
C GLN A 94 -6.72 -29.02 -2.73
N LYS A 95 -7.75 -28.77 -1.92
CA LYS A 95 -8.11 -29.59 -0.76
C LYS A 95 -9.01 -30.78 -1.11
N GLN A 96 -9.20 -31.08 -2.40
CA GLN A 96 -10.05 -32.18 -2.89
C GLN A 96 -11.50 -32.07 -2.40
N LYS A 97 -12.04 -30.84 -2.31
CA LYS A 97 -13.43 -30.53 -1.89
C LYS A 97 -14.22 -29.84 -3.01
N PRO A 98 -14.48 -30.51 -4.15
CA PRO A 98 -15.12 -29.88 -5.32
C PRO A 98 -16.55 -29.39 -5.04
N ALA A 99 -17.31 -30.08 -4.18
CA ALA A 99 -18.66 -29.66 -3.81
C ALA A 99 -18.69 -28.29 -3.10
N LYS A 100 -17.69 -28.01 -2.25
CA LYS A 100 -17.57 -26.71 -1.60
C LYS A 100 -17.05 -25.64 -2.56
N ALA A 101 -16.14 -26.01 -3.47
CA ALA A 101 -15.67 -25.11 -4.53
C ALA A 101 -16.83 -24.65 -5.44
N LEU A 102 -17.73 -25.57 -5.81
CA LEU A 102 -18.94 -25.27 -6.59
C LEU A 102 -19.87 -24.32 -5.83
N SER A 103 -20.04 -24.54 -4.53
CA SER A 103 -20.86 -23.64 -3.68
C SER A 103 -20.28 -22.23 -3.60
N ALA A 104 -18.96 -22.09 -3.50
CA ALA A 104 -18.30 -20.77 -3.52
C ALA A 104 -18.37 -20.09 -4.89
N LEU A 105 -18.20 -20.83 -5.99
CA LEU A 105 -18.37 -20.27 -7.34
C LEU A 105 -19.80 -19.76 -7.56
N LYS A 106 -20.82 -20.53 -7.12
CA LYS A 106 -22.21 -20.07 -7.12
C LYS A 106 -22.40 -18.80 -6.27
N ALA A 107 -21.79 -18.73 -5.09
CA ALA A 107 -21.85 -17.55 -4.23
C ALA A 107 -21.17 -16.31 -4.86
N LEU A 108 -20.17 -16.52 -5.73
CA LEU A 108 -19.52 -15.47 -6.52
C LEU A 108 -20.33 -15.06 -7.76
N GLY A 109 -21.48 -15.70 -8.02
CA GLY A 109 -22.37 -15.39 -9.15
C GLY A 109 -22.13 -16.22 -10.41
N GLU A 110 -21.30 -17.27 -10.36
CA GLU A 110 -21.06 -18.13 -11.51
C GLU A 110 -22.21 -19.10 -11.75
N GLN A 111 -22.58 -19.26 -13.03
CA GLN A 111 -23.59 -20.23 -13.46
C GLN A 111 -23.08 -21.66 -13.17
N GLU A 112 -23.96 -22.56 -12.74
CA GLU A 112 -23.58 -23.92 -12.33
C GLU A 112 -22.81 -24.71 -13.42
N SER A 113 -23.19 -24.56 -14.69
CA SER A 113 -22.49 -25.22 -15.80
C SER A 113 -21.08 -24.66 -16.01
N HIS A 114 -20.88 -23.36 -15.80
CA HIS A 114 -19.59 -22.70 -15.95
C HIS A 114 -18.69 -23.02 -14.75
N ALA A 115 -19.25 -23.01 -13.54
CA ALA A 115 -18.55 -23.40 -12.31
C ALA A 115 -18.03 -24.84 -12.39
N GLY A 116 -18.83 -25.78 -12.89
CA GLY A 116 -18.41 -27.17 -13.11
C GLY A 116 -17.26 -27.30 -14.11
N ALA A 117 -17.29 -26.54 -15.20
CA ALA A 117 -16.23 -26.51 -16.20
C ALA A 117 -14.90 -25.93 -15.64
N ILE A 118 -14.97 -24.88 -14.82
CA ILE A 118 -13.81 -24.28 -14.14
C ILE A 118 -13.17 -25.32 -13.20
N ILE A 119 -13.98 -26.04 -12.42
CA ILE A 119 -13.48 -27.07 -11.50
C ILE A 119 -12.78 -28.18 -12.27
N MET A 120 -13.41 -28.72 -13.32
CA MET A 120 -12.80 -29.77 -14.15
C MET A 120 -11.49 -29.32 -14.80
N GLN A 121 -11.45 -28.09 -15.34
CA GLN A 121 -10.24 -27.55 -15.94
C GLN A 121 -9.11 -27.36 -14.91
N GLN A 122 -9.44 -26.97 -13.67
CA GLN A 122 -8.46 -26.81 -12.61
C GLN A 122 -7.99 -28.14 -12.02
N GLU A 123 -8.87 -29.14 -11.88
CA GLU A 123 -8.49 -30.49 -11.47
C GLU A 123 -7.56 -31.14 -12.50
N GLN A 124 -7.83 -31.00 -13.80
CA GLN A 124 -6.94 -31.50 -14.85
C GLN A 124 -5.57 -30.80 -14.87
N ARG A 125 -5.50 -29.54 -14.42
CA ARG A 125 -4.25 -28.77 -14.32
C ARG A 125 -3.45 -29.06 -13.04
N ILE A 126 -4.02 -29.77 -12.07
CA ILE A 126 -3.36 -30.09 -10.79
C ILE A 126 -3.33 -31.62 -10.66
N PRO A 127 -2.30 -32.31 -11.21
CA PRO A 127 -2.19 -33.74 -11.00
C PRO A 127 -2.04 -34.06 -9.50
N GLU A 128 -2.71 -35.12 -9.03
CA GLU A 128 -2.78 -35.53 -7.62
C GLU A 128 -1.39 -35.70 -6.96
N GLN A 129 -0.34 -35.90 -7.76
CA GLN A 129 1.04 -36.04 -7.33
C GLN A 129 1.63 -34.72 -6.78
N VAL A 130 1.23 -33.57 -7.33
CA VAL A 130 1.67 -32.22 -6.89
C VAL A 130 1.18 -31.89 -5.48
N ILE A 131 -0.07 -32.27 -5.16
CA ILE A 131 -0.70 -31.99 -3.87
C ILE A 131 0.00 -32.76 -2.74
N ARG A 132 0.39 -34.02 -2.99
CA ARG A 132 1.12 -34.85 -2.01
C ARG A 132 2.54 -34.35 -1.77
N GLN A 133 3.21 -33.79 -2.78
CA GLN A 133 4.56 -33.22 -2.65
C GLN A 133 4.56 -31.85 -1.96
N ALA A 134 3.57 -31.00 -2.24
CA ALA A 134 3.45 -29.68 -1.62
C ALA A 134 3.26 -29.73 -0.09
N HIS A 135 2.72 -30.83 0.45
CA HIS A 135 2.54 -31.02 1.90
C HIS A 135 3.79 -31.57 2.61
N ARG A 136 4.78 -32.08 1.87
CA ARG A 136 5.99 -32.71 2.44
C ARG A 136 7.20 -31.76 2.50
N TYR A 137 7.12 -30.56 1.92
CA TYR A 137 8.28 -29.68 1.73
C TYR A 137 8.21 -28.33 2.48
N CYS A 138 8.99 -28.24 3.57
CA CYS A 138 9.71 -27.05 4.06
C CYS A 138 10.88 -27.56 4.92
N PRO A 139 12.13 -27.08 4.80
CA PRO A 139 12.53 -25.67 4.65
C PRO A 139 13.69 -25.39 3.65
N GLU A 140 13.86 -26.16 2.57
CA GLU A 140 14.92 -25.91 1.56
C GLU A 140 14.44 -25.08 0.35
N THR A 141 13.48 -24.19 0.55
CA THR A 141 12.65 -23.62 -0.52
C THR A 141 13.20 -22.35 -1.19
N CYS A 142 14.22 -21.69 -0.63
CA CYS A 142 14.80 -20.49 -1.26
C CYS A 142 15.63 -20.82 -2.51
N SER A 143 16.33 -21.96 -2.55
CA SER A 143 17.20 -22.31 -3.67
C SER A 143 16.43 -22.77 -4.90
N LEU A 144 15.36 -23.55 -4.72
CA LEU A 144 14.58 -24.12 -5.84
C LEU A 144 13.65 -23.10 -6.52
N LEU A 145 13.11 -22.14 -5.76
CA LEU A 145 12.31 -21.01 -6.28
C LEU A 145 13.14 -20.05 -7.14
N LEU A 146 14.40 -19.79 -6.75
CA LEU A 146 15.33 -18.97 -7.53
C LEU A 146 15.74 -19.66 -8.84
N VAL A 147 15.98 -20.98 -8.81
CA VAL A 147 16.50 -21.73 -9.97
C VAL A 147 15.43 -21.95 -11.04
N THR A 148 14.17 -22.20 -10.66
CA THR A 148 13.09 -22.49 -11.62
C THR A 148 12.28 -21.26 -12.05
N HIS A 149 12.12 -20.27 -11.16
CA HIS A 149 11.24 -19.11 -11.37
C HIS A 149 11.90 -17.77 -11.03
N GLY A 150 13.24 -17.69 -11.09
CA GLY A 150 14.03 -16.54 -10.67
C GLY A 150 13.57 -15.20 -11.25
N ARG A 151 13.06 -15.15 -12.49
CA ARG A 151 12.58 -13.89 -13.10
C ARG A 151 11.30 -13.34 -12.44
N GLN A 152 10.39 -14.20 -12.01
CA GLN A 152 9.15 -13.81 -11.31
C GLN A 152 9.43 -13.43 -9.86
N PHE A 153 10.27 -14.23 -9.19
CA PHE A 153 10.74 -13.91 -7.85
C PHE A 153 11.49 -12.58 -7.81
N LEU A 154 12.40 -12.35 -8.76
CA LEU A 154 13.18 -11.11 -8.85
C LEU A 154 12.30 -9.90 -9.19
N THR A 155 11.26 -10.07 -10.01
CA THR A 155 10.31 -8.99 -10.29
C THR A 155 9.44 -8.66 -9.08
N ALA A 156 8.94 -9.65 -8.34
CA ALA A 156 8.20 -9.42 -7.09
C ALA A 156 9.09 -8.78 -6.01
N LEU A 157 10.30 -9.28 -5.83
CA LEU A 157 11.28 -8.73 -4.89
C LEU A 157 11.68 -7.30 -5.26
N GLY A 158 11.95 -7.04 -6.55
CA GLY A 158 12.22 -5.72 -7.07
C GLY A 158 11.04 -4.76 -6.83
N CYS A 159 9.81 -5.20 -7.09
CA CYS A 159 8.63 -4.40 -6.81
C CYS A 159 8.48 -4.07 -5.32
N ALA A 160 8.72 -5.04 -4.43
CA ALA A 160 8.67 -4.81 -2.99
C ALA A 160 9.75 -3.84 -2.52
N PHE A 161 10.97 -3.99 -3.03
CA PHE A 161 12.07 -3.08 -2.76
C PHE A 161 11.75 -1.65 -3.21
N PHE A 162 11.32 -1.46 -4.46
CA PHE A 162 10.97 -0.13 -4.97
C PHE A 162 9.74 0.47 -4.28
N ALA A 163 8.73 -0.32 -3.91
CA ALA A 163 7.58 0.17 -3.15
C ALA A 163 7.98 0.76 -1.77
N VAL A 164 9.03 0.21 -1.16
CA VAL A 164 9.60 0.70 0.10
C VAL A 164 10.54 1.89 -0.14
N VAL A 165 11.47 1.81 -1.10
CA VAL A 165 12.48 2.84 -1.40
C VAL A 165 11.84 4.14 -1.89
N VAL A 166 10.78 4.05 -2.69
CA VAL A 166 10.01 5.21 -3.12
C VAL A 166 9.36 5.92 -1.91
N GLY A 167 9.36 5.32 -0.73
CA GLY A 167 9.16 6.03 0.54
C GLY A 167 7.69 6.23 0.91
N SER A 168 6.78 5.36 0.47
CA SER A 168 5.34 5.46 0.73
C SER A 168 4.99 5.63 2.21
N SER A 169 5.75 4.97 3.09
CA SER A 169 5.62 5.09 4.55
C SER A 169 6.36 6.30 5.12
N PHE A 170 7.48 6.72 4.52
CA PHE A 170 8.29 7.85 4.96
C PHE A 170 7.60 9.18 4.69
N VAL A 171 7.01 9.36 3.51
CA VAL A 171 6.28 10.57 3.13
C VAL A 171 5.03 10.77 3.99
N GLY A 172 4.33 9.68 4.34
CA GLY A 172 3.21 9.75 5.29
C GLY A 172 3.64 10.18 6.70
N GLN A 173 4.83 9.77 7.15
CA GLN A 173 5.37 10.20 8.45
C GLN A 173 5.91 11.63 8.41
N LEU A 174 6.56 12.03 7.31
CA LEU A 174 6.95 13.42 7.06
C LEU A 174 5.74 14.35 7.00
N HIS A 175 4.64 13.93 6.40
CA HIS A 175 3.38 14.68 6.44
C HIS A 175 2.91 14.89 7.89
N ASN A 176 2.90 13.84 8.71
CA ASN A 176 2.52 13.97 10.12
C ASN A 176 3.52 14.82 10.93
N ALA A 177 4.81 14.72 10.65
CA ALA A 177 5.87 15.48 11.32
C ALA A 177 5.90 16.95 10.88
N SER A 178 5.66 17.25 9.60
CA SER A 178 5.55 18.62 9.08
C SER A 178 4.31 19.33 9.61
N ILE A 179 3.20 18.61 9.82
CA ILE A 179 2.04 19.11 10.57
C ILE A 179 2.43 19.44 12.03
N ALA A 180 3.28 18.62 12.65
CA ALA A 180 3.68 18.79 14.04
C ALA A 180 4.78 19.84 14.28
N GLN A 181 5.65 20.13 13.32
CA GLN A 181 6.91 20.86 13.53
C GLN A 181 7.13 22.12 12.69
N THR A 182 6.10 22.71 12.05
CA THR A 182 6.19 23.98 11.28
C THR A 182 6.98 23.88 9.96
N VAL A 183 6.26 24.01 8.83
CA VAL A 183 6.86 24.39 7.52
C VAL A 183 5.95 25.33 6.71
N ALA A 184 4.67 25.54 7.05
CA ALA A 184 3.84 26.54 6.36
C ALA A 184 3.10 27.41 7.38
N CYS A 185 2.92 28.70 7.06
CA CYS A 185 2.06 29.61 7.82
C CYS A 185 0.60 29.13 7.93
N ASP A 186 0.23 28.06 7.21
CA ASP A 186 -1.08 27.44 7.31
C ASP A 186 -1.01 25.91 7.16
N THR A 187 -0.76 25.21 8.27
CA THR A 187 -0.68 23.74 8.33
C THR A 187 -1.93 23.05 7.76
N ARG A 188 -3.10 23.70 7.83
CA ARG A 188 -4.37 23.15 7.33
C ARG A 188 -4.39 23.04 5.81
N LEU A 189 -3.90 24.05 5.10
CA LEU A 189 -3.87 24.07 3.63
C LEU A 189 -2.95 22.98 3.07
N VAL A 190 -1.77 22.80 3.65
CA VAL A 190 -0.83 21.74 3.24
C VAL A 190 -1.44 20.36 3.49
N SER A 191 -2.14 20.16 4.61
CA SER A 191 -2.82 18.90 4.89
C SER A 191 -3.91 18.56 3.87
N ILE A 192 -4.77 19.52 3.56
CA ILE A 192 -5.85 19.37 2.57
C ILE A 192 -5.26 19.11 1.18
N ALA A 193 -4.26 19.90 0.77
CA ALA A 193 -3.61 19.76 -0.53
C ALA A 193 -2.93 18.38 -0.69
N THR A 194 -2.29 17.88 0.37
CA THR A 194 -1.67 16.55 0.35
C THR A 194 -2.73 15.44 0.27
N GLY A 195 -3.86 15.58 0.99
CA GLY A 195 -4.99 14.67 0.91
C GLY A 195 -5.63 14.65 -0.48
N ALA A 196 -5.81 15.82 -1.09
CA ALA A 196 -6.33 15.96 -2.45
C ALA A 196 -5.38 15.33 -3.49
N ALA A 197 -4.08 15.61 -3.39
CA ALA A 197 -3.06 15.00 -4.26
C ALA A 197 -3.03 13.48 -4.14
N LYS A 198 -3.21 12.94 -2.93
CA LYS A 198 -3.36 11.50 -2.72
C LYS A 198 -4.58 10.93 -3.44
N GLY A 199 -5.75 11.53 -3.23
CA GLY A 199 -7.00 11.10 -3.86
C GLY A 199 -6.94 11.16 -5.39
N LEU A 200 -6.43 12.28 -5.93
CA LEU A 200 -6.22 12.47 -7.36
C LEU A 200 -5.25 11.44 -7.94
N GLY A 201 -4.15 11.15 -7.25
CA GLY A 201 -3.19 10.13 -7.69
C GLY A 201 -3.84 8.75 -7.80
N VAL A 202 -4.62 8.32 -6.81
CA VAL A 202 -5.34 7.04 -6.85
C VAL A 202 -6.41 7.03 -7.95
N LEU A 203 -7.17 8.11 -8.11
CA LEU A 203 -8.22 8.20 -9.13
C LEU A 203 -7.63 8.11 -10.55
N ILE A 204 -6.55 8.85 -10.82
CA ILE A 204 -5.87 8.79 -12.12
C ILE A 204 -5.27 7.40 -12.32
N ALA A 205 -4.66 6.80 -11.29
CA ALA A 205 -4.14 5.44 -11.40
C ALA A 205 -5.23 4.44 -11.80
N LEU A 206 -6.41 4.53 -11.18
CA LEU A 206 -7.57 3.69 -11.50
C LEU A 206 -8.07 3.86 -12.93
N LEU A 207 -8.13 5.09 -13.44
CA LEU A 207 -8.64 5.37 -14.78
C LEU A 207 -7.63 5.00 -15.88
N VAL A 208 -6.33 5.13 -15.59
CA VAL A 208 -5.27 4.97 -16.59
C VAL A 208 -4.67 3.56 -16.59
N VAL A 209 -4.78 2.78 -15.49
CA VAL A 209 -4.17 1.45 -15.37
C VAL A 209 -4.57 0.49 -16.50
N ASP A 210 -5.82 0.53 -16.94
CA ASP A 210 -6.33 -0.36 -17.99
C ASP A 210 -5.87 0.06 -19.38
N SER A 211 -5.60 1.35 -19.60
CA SER A 211 -5.21 1.90 -20.91
C SER A 211 -3.70 1.91 -21.15
N TRP A 212 -2.90 2.33 -20.15
CA TRP A 212 -1.44 2.42 -20.28
C TRP A 212 -0.74 1.16 -19.76
N GLY A 213 -1.46 0.33 -19.02
CA GLY A 213 -0.87 -0.78 -18.29
C GLY A 213 -0.06 -0.32 -17.07
N ARG A 214 0.48 -1.30 -16.34
CA ARG A 214 1.04 -1.08 -15.00
C ARG A 214 2.47 -0.55 -15.01
N ARG A 215 3.30 -1.01 -15.95
CA ARG A 215 4.72 -0.64 -16.03
C ARG A 215 4.95 0.88 -16.19
N PRO A 216 4.29 1.60 -17.12
CA PRO A 216 4.49 3.04 -17.24
C PRO A 216 3.97 3.81 -16.01
N LEU A 217 2.89 3.38 -15.37
CA LEU A 217 2.41 4.00 -14.12
C LEU A 217 3.41 3.84 -12.97
N LEU A 218 4.03 2.68 -12.83
CA LEU A 218 5.07 2.47 -11.81
C LEU A 218 6.31 3.33 -12.07
N LEU A 219 6.74 3.44 -13.34
CA LEU A 219 7.89 4.25 -13.73
C LEU A 219 7.63 5.75 -13.54
N THR A 220 6.49 6.25 -14.00
CA THR A 220 6.08 7.66 -13.78
C THR A 220 5.98 7.98 -12.29
N GLY A 221 5.47 7.07 -11.47
CA GLY A 221 5.47 7.19 -10.02
C GLY A 221 6.89 7.27 -9.43
N THR A 222 7.83 6.43 -9.87
CA THR A 222 9.23 6.52 -9.41
C THR A 222 9.90 7.83 -9.80
N VAL A 223 9.70 8.30 -11.05
CA VAL A 223 10.32 9.53 -11.55
C VAL A 223 9.78 10.73 -10.79
N THR A 224 8.46 10.79 -10.60
CA THR A 224 7.80 11.88 -9.87
C THR A 224 8.28 11.94 -8.41
N ALA A 225 8.36 10.78 -7.74
CA ALA A 225 8.89 10.71 -6.38
C ALA A 225 10.38 11.09 -6.31
N GLY A 226 11.19 10.66 -7.27
CA GLY A 226 12.60 11.02 -7.38
C GLY A 226 12.79 12.53 -7.51
N VAL A 227 12.07 13.17 -8.44
CA VAL A 227 12.09 14.64 -8.61
C VAL A 227 11.67 15.33 -7.32
N ALA A 228 10.60 14.87 -6.68
CA ALA A 228 10.10 15.45 -5.45
C ALA A 228 11.12 15.37 -4.30
N PHE A 229 11.76 14.22 -4.09
CA PHE A 229 12.80 14.07 -3.07
C PHE A 229 14.06 14.87 -3.40
N SER A 230 14.46 14.97 -4.67
CA SER A 230 15.57 15.82 -5.08
C SER A 230 15.29 17.29 -4.76
N LEU A 231 14.09 17.79 -5.03
CA LEU A 231 13.68 19.16 -4.68
C LEU A 231 13.75 19.39 -3.17
N MET A 232 13.22 18.46 -2.37
CA MET A 232 13.28 18.55 -0.91
C MET A 232 14.72 18.50 -0.37
N ALA A 233 15.58 17.69 -0.97
CA ALA A 233 16.99 17.59 -0.59
C ALA A 233 17.76 18.88 -0.90
N ILE A 234 17.55 19.49 -2.08
CA ILE A 234 18.17 20.76 -2.47
C ILE A 234 17.76 21.87 -1.49
N ASP A 235 16.47 21.97 -1.16
CA ASP A 235 15.99 22.97 -0.19
C ASP A 235 16.63 22.76 1.20
N PHE A 236 16.74 21.53 1.66
CA PHE A 236 17.38 21.22 2.94
C PHE A 236 18.86 21.64 2.96
N LEU A 237 19.59 21.36 1.88
CA LEU A 237 20.99 21.76 1.75
C LEU A 237 21.15 23.29 1.71
N TRP A 238 20.28 23.98 0.97
CA TRP A 238 20.27 25.44 0.91
C TRP A 238 20.02 26.06 2.29
N HIS A 239 19.05 25.52 3.04
CA HIS A 239 18.73 26.02 4.38
C HIS A 239 19.86 25.80 5.38
N ASN A 240 20.55 24.65 5.30
CA ASN A 240 21.71 24.38 6.16
C ASN A 240 22.91 25.28 5.83
N GLN A 241 23.11 25.65 4.57
CA GLN A 241 24.15 26.61 4.19
C GLN A 241 23.86 27.99 4.76
N LEU A 242 22.63 28.49 4.58
CA LEU A 242 22.19 29.76 5.18
C LEU A 242 22.34 29.76 6.71
N ALA A 243 21.98 28.67 7.36
CA ALA A 243 22.15 28.52 8.80
C ALA A 243 23.63 28.56 9.21
N ASN A 244 24.51 27.86 8.49
CA ASN A 244 25.94 27.87 8.76
C ASN A 244 26.58 29.25 8.54
N ASP A 245 26.23 29.94 7.46
CA ASP A 245 26.76 31.29 7.16
C ASP A 245 26.32 32.31 8.20
N SER A 246 25.07 32.20 8.68
CA SER A 246 24.55 33.05 9.75
C SER A 246 25.26 32.83 11.09
N VAL A 247 25.52 31.59 11.48
CA VAL A 247 26.29 31.25 12.70
C VAL A 247 27.73 31.76 12.60
N ARG A 248 28.32 31.71 11.40
CA ARG A 248 29.69 32.20 11.15
C ARG A 248 29.80 33.72 11.18
N SER A 249 28.75 34.43 10.74
CA SER A 249 28.71 35.89 10.68
C SER A 249 28.35 36.55 12.02
N THR A 250 27.42 35.98 12.79
CA THR A 250 26.85 36.64 13.98
C THR A 250 27.30 36.01 15.30
N GLY A 251 27.99 34.86 15.27
CA GLY A 251 28.51 34.19 16.46
C GLY A 251 27.44 33.67 17.45
N THR A 252 26.16 33.80 17.12
CA THR A 252 25.03 33.35 17.94
C THR A 252 24.22 32.29 17.17
N LYS A 253 23.84 31.21 17.86
CA LYS A 253 22.90 30.21 17.33
C LYS A 253 21.56 30.90 17.07
N ILE A 254 21.17 31.06 15.80
CA ILE A 254 19.88 31.63 15.46
C ILE A 254 18.77 30.72 16.00
N LEU A 255 17.85 31.35 16.74
CA LEU A 255 16.63 30.79 17.28
C LEU A 255 15.74 30.25 16.15
N THR A 256 15.08 29.14 16.46
CA THR A 256 14.03 28.49 15.65
C THR A 256 13.05 29.46 14.97
N PRO A 257 12.42 29.08 13.84
CA PRO A 257 11.73 29.98 12.91
C PRO A 257 10.45 30.68 13.43
N CYS A 258 10.12 30.56 14.71
CA CYS A 258 8.83 30.98 15.28
C CYS A 258 8.93 32.08 16.35
N SER A 259 10.09 32.68 16.60
CA SER A 259 10.22 33.78 17.57
C SER A 259 10.64 35.07 16.88
N GLY A 260 9.66 35.78 16.30
CA GLY A 260 9.91 37.10 15.73
C GLY A 260 8.67 37.73 15.09
N ARG A 261 7.70 38.18 15.91
CA ARG A 261 6.73 39.21 15.50
C ARG A 261 7.52 40.51 15.29
N GLY A 262 7.98 40.77 14.07
CA GLY A 262 8.58 42.08 13.75
C GLY A 262 9.74 42.10 12.74
N ALA A 263 9.92 41.09 11.89
CA ALA A 263 10.81 41.23 10.73
C ALA A 263 9.95 41.39 9.46
N GLU A 264 10.15 42.53 8.80
CA GLU A 264 9.44 42.98 7.63
C GLU A 264 9.49 41.98 6.46
N ALA A 265 8.38 41.94 5.74
CA ALA A 265 8.13 41.39 4.41
C ALA A 265 9.37 41.09 3.54
N GLY A 266 9.94 39.91 3.73
CA GLY A 266 10.66 39.16 2.71
C GLY A 266 10.09 37.74 2.72
N SER A 267 9.12 37.47 1.85
CA SER A 267 8.54 36.12 1.68
C SER A 267 9.66 35.11 1.46
N MET A 268 10.00 34.30 2.47
CA MET A 268 10.97 33.22 2.33
C MET A 268 10.40 32.16 1.38
N PRO A 269 10.97 31.95 0.18
CA PRO A 269 10.43 31.00 -0.81
C PRO A 269 10.64 29.52 -0.43
N SER A 270 11.35 29.22 0.67
CA SER A 270 11.77 27.87 1.08
C SER A 270 10.67 27.02 1.72
N THR A 271 9.70 27.64 2.39
CA THR A 271 8.54 26.93 2.97
C THR A 271 7.65 26.33 1.88
N ASP A 272 7.53 27.02 0.75
CA ASP A 272 6.68 26.61 -0.36
C ASP A 272 7.29 25.45 -1.15
N ILE A 273 8.62 25.44 -1.33
CA ILE A 273 9.32 24.36 -2.06
C ILE A 273 9.19 23.02 -1.33
N ARG A 274 9.33 23.00 0.01
CA ARG A 274 9.12 21.77 0.81
C ARG A 274 7.69 21.26 0.73
N ALA A 275 6.72 22.16 0.82
CA ALA A 275 5.31 21.81 0.73
C ALA A 275 4.95 21.26 -0.65
N VAL A 276 5.41 21.92 -1.73
CA VAL A 276 5.23 21.47 -3.11
C VAL A 276 5.92 20.12 -3.34
N GLY A 277 7.15 19.95 -2.85
CA GLY A 277 7.88 18.67 -2.91
C GLY A 277 7.12 17.55 -2.20
N LEU A 278 6.58 17.81 -1.01
CA LEU A 278 5.78 16.82 -0.27
C LEU A 278 4.50 16.44 -1.03
N ILE A 279 3.76 17.42 -1.55
CA ILE A 279 2.52 17.20 -2.30
C ILE A 279 2.81 16.38 -3.57
N LEU A 280 3.88 16.73 -4.30
CA LEU A 280 4.30 16.03 -5.51
C LEU A 280 4.76 14.59 -5.21
N ALA A 281 5.50 14.38 -4.12
CA ALA A 281 5.90 13.05 -3.66
C ALA A 281 4.67 12.19 -3.35
N VAL A 282 3.69 12.74 -2.62
CA VAL A 282 2.44 12.04 -2.33
C VAL A 282 1.66 11.71 -3.59
N PHE A 283 1.52 12.66 -4.52
CA PHE A 283 0.84 12.43 -5.79
C PHE A 283 1.49 11.28 -6.57
N GLY A 284 2.80 11.36 -6.83
CA GLY A 284 3.54 10.34 -7.60
C GLY A 284 3.49 8.94 -6.97
N GLN A 285 3.55 8.88 -5.64
CA GLN A 285 3.44 7.61 -4.91
C GLN A 285 2.06 6.96 -5.09
N ASN A 286 0.99 7.74 -5.01
CA ASN A 286 -0.37 7.22 -5.12
C ASN A 286 -0.77 6.95 -6.58
N LEU A 287 -0.16 7.65 -7.54
CA LEU A 287 -0.31 7.36 -8.96
C LEU A 287 0.29 5.99 -9.35
N GLY A 288 1.38 5.59 -8.71
CA GLY A 288 2.09 4.34 -9.03
C GLY A 288 2.05 3.33 -7.89
N TRP A 289 3.13 3.31 -7.11
CA TRP A 289 3.46 2.22 -6.18
C TRP A 289 2.42 1.96 -5.10
N SER A 290 1.82 2.98 -4.50
CA SER A 290 0.83 2.77 -3.45
C SER A 290 -0.41 2.06 -3.97
N THR A 291 -0.79 2.29 -5.23
CA THR A 291 -2.04 1.75 -5.80
C THR A 291 -1.81 0.40 -6.46
N LEU A 292 -0.72 0.26 -7.21
CA LEU A 292 -0.51 -0.88 -8.10
C LEU A 292 0.34 -2.00 -7.51
N PHE A 293 1.09 -1.75 -6.44
CA PHE A 293 2.03 -2.73 -5.87
C PHE A 293 1.36 -4.06 -5.51
N LEU A 294 0.24 -4.02 -4.78
CA LEU A 294 -0.51 -5.22 -4.40
C LEU A 294 -1.05 -5.95 -5.64
N GLY A 295 -1.49 -5.20 -6.65
CA GLY A 295 -1.91 -5.73 -7.95
C GLY A 295 -0.85 -6.58 -8.63
N VAL A 296 0.35 -6.01 -8.75
CA VAL A 296 1.47 -6.66 -9.44
C VAL A 296 1.97 -7.88 -8.66
N VAL A 297 2.11 -7.77 -7.34
CA VAL A 297 2.56 -8.90 -6.51
C VAL A 297 1.56 -10.05 -6.57
N ALA A 298 0.25 -9.76 -6.51
CA ALA A 298 -0.79 -10.77 -6.60
C ALA A 298 -0.74 -11.52 -7.95
N GLU A 299 -0.60 -10.80 -9.07
CA GLU A 299 -0.52 -11.40 -10.41
C GLU A 299 0.76 -12.23 -10.63
N VAL A 300 1.90 -11.73 -10.15
CA VAL A 300 3.16 -12.49 -10.23
C VAL A 300 3.03 -13.78 -9.41
N SER A 301 2.45 -13.70 -8.21
CA SER A 301 2.25 -14.87 -7.35
C SER A 301 1.33 -15.92 -7.96
N GLU A 302 0.23 -15.50 -8.60
CA GLU A 302 -0.69 -16.41 -9.27
C GLU A 302 -0.01 -17.08 -10.47
N THR A 303 0.77 -16.33 -11.24
CA THR A 303 1.49 -16.87 -12.41
C THR A 303 2.55 -17.88 -11.99
N THR A 304 3.28 -17.61 -10.91
CA THR A 304 4.26 -18.56 -10.34
C THR A 304 3.56 -19.81 -9.82
N ARG A 305 2.46 -19.66 -9.08
CA ARG A 305 1.69 -20.78 -8.54
C ARG A 305 1.09 -21.63 -9.66
N GLY A 306 0.54 -21.01 -10.71
CA GLY A 306 -0.03 -21.72 -11.86
C GLY A 306 1.01 -22.52 -12.66
N ARG A 307 2.24 -22.02 -12.82
CA ARG A 307 3.31 -22.76 -13.51
C ARG A 307 3.91 -23.87 -12.66
N LEU A 308 4.06 -23.64 -11.36
CA LEU A 308 4.47 -24.68 -10.42
C LEU A 308 3.48 -25.86 -10.41
N LEU A 309 2.20 -25.64 -10.67
CA LEU A 309 1.21 -26.71 -10.77
C LEU A 309 1.27 -27.47 -12.12
N LEU A 310 1.84 -26.88 -13.18
CA LEU A 310 1.86 -27.44 -14.54
C LEU A 310 3.16 -28.20 -14.90
N GLN A 311 4.22 -28.09 -14.08
CA GLN A 311 5.53 -28.70 -14.34
C GLN A 311 5.78 -30.00 -13.56
N TRP A 312 4.79 -30.49 -12.84
CA TRP A 312 4.78 -31.75 -12.11
C TRP A 312 3.48 -32.49 -12.40
#